data_AF-G4D311-F1
#
_entry.id   AF-G4D311-F1
#
_cell.length_a   1.000
_cell.length_b   1.000
_cell.length_c   1.000
_cell.angle_alpha   90.00
_cell.angle_beta   90.00
_cell.angle_gamma   90.00
#
_symmetry.space_group_name_H-M   'P 1'
#
loop_
_entity.id
_entity.type
_entity.pdbx_description
1 polymer ?
#
loop_
_entity_poly.entity_id
_entity_poly.type
_entity_poly.pdbx_seq_one_letter_code
_entity_poly.pdbx_strand_id
1 'polypeptide(L)'
;QRVINECSGSLKFIRGAYFEEGKKNVYVYNEVMNNLFNNQNDFLIIHKMLHYKISNTDKTRYSSEHIQNVIRINNSYLREVGYMNDKSNGKYLYFSRLSGEKLRDSYKKMNAVEKLNGIAYRMLNALKTSNKHAFMDTLIKASMYANEEIDDVFSNTMEDDLKFKNAGYSFIAGMLGKQNNSKNDSEDNGGEI
;
A
#
# COMPACT_ATOMS: atom_id res chain seq x y z
N GLN A 1 -5.57 15.80 17.60
CA GLN A 1 -5.49 15.21 16.25
C GLN A 1 -6.78 14.49 15.90
N ARG A 2 -7.53 14.99 14.90
CA ARG A 2 -8.77 14.37 14.41
C ARG A 2 -8.49 13.00 13.78
N VAL A 3 -7.34 12.83 13.15
CA VAL A 3 -6.86 11.59 12.52
C VAL A 3 -6.71 10.42 13.49
N ILE A 4 -6.27 10.66 14.74
CA ILE A 4 -6.14 9.58 15.73
C ILE A 4 -7.51 8.97 16.04
N ASN A 5 -8.54 9.82 16.13
CA ASN A 5 -9.92 9.37 16.37
C ASN A 5 -10.50 8.70 15.11
N GLU A 6 -10.34 9.34 13.95
CA GLU A 6 -10.83 8.84 12.65
C GLU A 6 -10.23 7.48 12.28
N CYS A 7 -8.93 7.28 12.53
CA CYS A 7 -8.19 6.09 12.15
C CYS A 7 -7.93 5.13 13.32
N SER A 8 -8.69 5.23 14.41
CA SER A 8 -8.49 4.41 15.62
C SER A 8 -8.50 2.90 15.33
N GLY A 9 -9.38 2.42 14.44
CA GLY A 9 -9.40 1.03 13.97
C GLY A 9 -8.12 0.62 13.23
N SER A 10 -7.66 1.45 12.29
CA SER A 10 -6.41 1.22 11.55
C SER A 10 -5.18 1.25 12.46
N LEU A 11 -5.13 2.18 13.42
CA LEU A 11 -4.08 2.27 14.43
C LEU A 11 -4.03 1.02 15.31
N LYS A 12 -5.20 0.51 15.74
CA LYS A 12 -5.28 -0.77 16.47
C LYS A 12 -4.80 -1.95 15.62
N PHE A 13 -5.14 -1.97 14.33
CA PHE A 13 -4.76 -3.04 13.41
C PHE A 13 -3.24 -3.15 13.22
N ILE A 14 -2.51 -2.02 13.20
CA ILE A 14 -1.06 -2.01 13.00
C ILE A 14 -0.23 -2.21 14.30
N ARG A 15 -0.87 -2.38 15.46
CA ARG A 15 -0.19 -2.42 16.77
C ARG A 15 0.87 -3.51 16.89
N GLY A 16 0.62 -4.68 16.31
CA GLY A 16 1.54 -5.82 16.32
C GLY A 16 2.51 -5.87 15.14
N ALA A 17 2.42 -4.93 14.20
CA ALA A 17 3.23 -4.95 12.99
C ALA A 17 4.65 -4.45 13.26
N TYR A 18 5.65 -5.20 12.79
CA TYR A 18 7.06 -4.80 12.86
C TYR A 18 7.91 -5.38 11.73
N PHE A 19 9.08 -4.79 11.49
CA PHE A 19 10.20 -5.39 10.76
C PHE A 19 11.48 -5.30 11.58
N GLU A 20 12.45 -6.16 11.28
CA GLU A 20 13.77 -6.10 11.91
C GLU A 20 14.72 -5.23 11.09
N GLU A 21 15.24 -4.17 11.72
CA GLU A 21 16.30 -3.31 11.17
C GLU A 21 17.56 -3.49 12.03
N GLY A 22 18.55 -4.20 11.49
CA GLY A 22 19.72 -4.64 12.25
C GLY A 22 19.36 -5.70 13.28
N LYS A 23 19.52 -5.39 14.58
CA LYS A 23 19.17 -6.25 15.72
C LYS A 23 17.95 -5.75 16.51
N LYS A 24 17.20 -4.81 15.94
CA LYS A 24 16.06 -4.16 16.61
C LYS A 24 14.78 -4.37 15.82
N ASN A 25 13.68 -4.56 16.55
CA ASN A 25 12.34 -4.53 15.99
C ASN A 25 11.90 -3.07 15.86
N VAL A 26 11.56 -2.65 14.64
CA VAL A 26 10.91 -1.37 14.37
C VAL A 26 9.41 -1.62 14.33
N TYR A 27 8.70 -1.16 15.37
CA TYR A 27 7.25 -1.31 15.49
C TYR A 27 6.54 -0.22 14.70
N VAL A 28 5.71 -0.63 13.74
CA VAL A 28 5.03 0.28 12.80
C VAL A 28 4.13 1.27 13.53
N TYR A 29 3.37 0.82 14.53
CA TYR A 29 2.52 1.70 15.33
C TYR A 29 3.30 2.84 15.99
N ASN A 30 4.48 2.54 16.56
CA ASN A 30 5.29 3.54 17.23
C ASN A 30 5.79 4.61 16.25
N GLU A 31 6.27 4.18 15.08
CA GLU A 31 6.74 5.09 14.02
C GLU A 31 5.59 5.99 13.52
N VAL A 32 4.42 5.40 13.23
CA VAL A 32 3.23 6.14 12.77
C VAL A 32 2.78 7.15 13.82
N MET A 33 2.64 6.74 15.09
CA MET A 33 2.25 7.65 16.16
C MET A 33 3.28 8.77 16.35
N ASN A 34 4.57 8.45 16.31
CA ASN A 34 5.63 9.44 16.42
C ASN A 34 5.56 10.47 15.28
N ASN A 35 5.35 10.03 14.03
CA ASN A 35 5.21 10.94 12.90
C ASN A 35 3.98 11.85 13.06
N LEU A 36 2.83 11.30 13.45
CA LEU A 36 1.61 12.07 13.69
C LEU A 36 1.80 13.13 14.78
N PHE A 37 2.46 12.81 15.90
CA PHE A 37 2.73 13.77 16.96
C PHE A 37 3.73 14.86 16.54
N ASN A 38 4.64 14.54 15.63
CA ASN A 38 5.63 15.48 15.11
C ASN A 38 5.19 16.20 13.82
N ASN A 39 3.92 16.08 13.42
CA ASN A 39 3.40 16.64 12.17
C ASN A 39 4.21 16.21 10.92
N GLN A 40 4.60 14.94 10.87
CA GLN A 40 5.30 14.32 9.76
C GLN A 40 4.39 13.33 9.03
N ASN A 41 4.61 13.18 7.73
CA ASN A 41 3.95 12.15 6.93
C ASN A 41 4.66 10.79 7.08
N ASP A 42 3.95 9.71 6.76
CA ASP A 42 4.41 8.34 6.93
C ASP A 42 5.06 7.75 5.67
N PHE A 43 5.41 8.54 4.65
CA PHE A 43 5.95 7.97 3.40
C PHE A 43 7.24 7.17 3.63
N LEU A 44 8.08 7.59 4.58
CA LEU A 44 9.30 6.87 4.91
C LEU A 44 8.99 5.47 5.48
N ILE A 45 8.09 5.37 6.46
CA ILE A 45 7.76 4.08 7.08
C ILE A 45 7.01 3.18 6.09
N ILE A 46 6.11 3.73 5.26
CA ILE A 46 5.43 3.00 4.18
C ILE A 46 6.46 2.42 3.19
N HIS A 47 7.42 3.23 2.77
CA HIS A 47 8.48 2.79 1.86
C HIS A 47 9.34 1.69 2.49
N LYS A 48 9.75 1.83 3.76
CA LYS A 48 10.49 0.77 4.48
C LYS A 48 9.68 -0.52 4.56
N MET A 49 8.40 -0.46 4.94
CA MET A 49 7.55 -1.65 5.02
C MET A 49 7.47 -2.39 3.68
N LEU A 50 7.33 -1.67 2.56
CA LEU A 50 7.30 -2.31 1.24
C LEU A 50 8.68 -2.84 0.82
N HIS A 51 9.75 -2.09 1.08
CA HIS A 51 11.12 -2.53 0.80
C HIS A 51 11.46 -3.83 1.52
N TYR A 52 11.26 -3.89 2.84
CA TYR A 52 11.52 -5.10 3.64
C TYR A 52 10.63 -6.28 3.24
N LYS A 53 9.40 -6.01 2.79
CA LYS A 53 8.52 -7.06 2.25
C LYS A 53 9.06 -7.68 0.95
N ILE A 54 9.87 -6.95 0.19
CA ILE A 54 10.52 -7.47 -1.03
C ILE A 54 11.86 -8.13 -0.69
N SER A 55 12.67 -7.52 0.17
CA SER A 55 14.07 -7.91 0.36
C SER A 55 14.33 -8.87 1.53
N ASN A 56 13.45 -8.92 2.54
CA ASN A 56 13.70 -9.59 3.82
C ASN A 56 12.39 -10.13 4.43
N THR A 57 11.67 -10.96 3.68
CA THR A 57 10.33 -11.45 4.07
C THR A 57 10.29 -12.16 5.42
N ASP A 58 11.35 -12.89 5.76
CA ASP A 58 11.56 -13.61 7.02
C ASP A 58 11.66 -12.69 8.25
N LYS A 59 12.02 -11.41 8.03
CA LYS A 59 12.21 -10.40 9.07
C LYS A 59 11.03 -9.44 9.20
N THR A 60 9.87 -9.82 8.69
CA THR A 60 8.66 -8.99 8.70
C THR A 60 7.51 -9.70 9.39
N ARG A 61 6.79 -8.98 10.25
CA ARG A 61 5.54 -9.44 10.84
C ARG A 61 4.39 -8.51 10.48
N TYR A 62 4.09 -8.41 9.19
CA TYR A 62 2.93 -7.70 8.67
C TYR A 62 2.51 -8.19 7.28
N SER A 63 1.23 -7.97 6.96
CA SER A 63 0.66 -8.22 5.63
C SER A 63 0.58 -6.93 4.81
N SER A 64 0.24 -7.04 3.53
CA SER A 64 -0.08 -5.86 2.72
C SER A 64 -1.26 -5.06 3.28
N GLU A 65 -2.21 -5.69 3.98
CA GLU A 65 -3.32 -4.97 4.61
C GLU A 65 -2.82 -4.04 5.75
N HIS A 66 -1.77 -4.43 6.48
CA HIS A 66 -1.17 -3.53 7.46
C HIS A 66 -0.57 -2.29 6.77
N ILE A 67 0.13 -2.48 5.65
CA ILE A 67 0.68 -1.37 4.85
C ILE A 67 -0.44 -0.46 4.36
N GLN A 68 -1.56 -1.05 3.90
CA GLN A 68 -2.72 -0.27 3.46
C GLN A 68 -3.36 0.54 4.59
N ASN A 69 -3.39 0.02 5.82
CA ASN A 69 -3.83 0.78 6.97
C ASN A 69 -2.90 1.97 7.26
N VAL A 70 -1.58 1.81 7.14
CA VAL A 70 -0.64 2.94 7.26
C VAL A 70 -0.85 3.99 6.16
N ILE A 71 -1.06 3.56 4.91
CA ILE A 71 -1.34 4.47 3.79
C ILE A 71 -2.65 5.25 4.03
N ARG A 72 -3.70 4.59 4.54
CA ARG A 72 -4.97 5.25 4.91
C ARG A 72 -4.77 6.30 6.00
N ILE A 73 -4.04 5.95 7.07
CA ILE A 73 -3.69 6.89 8.14
C ILE A 73 -2.96 8.12 7.58
N ASN A 74 -1.94 7.89 6.75
CA ASN A 74 -1.19 8.96 6.10
C ASN A 74 -2.07 9.85 5.22
N ASN A 75 -3.00 9.28 4.45
CA ASN A 75 -3.94 10.04 3.64
C ASN A 75 -4.87 10.92 4.51
N SER A 76 -5.43 10.38 5.59
CA SER A 76 -6.24 11.17 6.52
C SER A 76 -5.42 12.28 7.16
N TYR A 77 -4.15 12.01 7.53
CA TYR A 77 -3.22 13.02 8.04
C TYR A 77 -3.02 14.16 7.05
N LEU A 78 -2.62 13.86 5.83
CA LEU A 78 -2.36 14.87 4.78
C LEU A 78 -3.59 15.72 4.46
N ARG A 79 -4.80 15.16 4.59
CA ARG A 79 -6.05 15.91 4.49
C ARG A 79 -6.29 16.82 5.69
N GLU A 80 -6.10 16.33 6.92
CA GLU A 80 -6.30 17.12 8.15
C GLU A 80 -5.40 18.36 8.16
N VAL A 81 -4.13 18.22 7.77
CA VAL A 81 -3.18 19.35 7.74
C VAL A 81 -3.25 20.20 6.48
N GLY A 82 -4.20 19.93 5.58
CA GLY A 82 -4.43 20.74 4.37
C GLY A 82 -3.40 20.55 3.25
N TYR A 83 -2.50 19.57 3.36
CA TYR A 83 -1.51 19.27 2.32
C TYR A 83 -2.11 18.57 1.10
N MET A 84 -3.30 17.98 1.23
CA MET A 84 -3.97 17.29 0.14
C MET A 84 -5.47 17.57 0.13
N ASN A 85 -5.97 18.06 -1.02
CA ASN A 85 -7.41 18.15 -1.26
C ASN A 85 -7.92 16.86 -1.91
N ASP A 86 -8.29 15.89 -1.07
CA ASP A 86 -8.91 14.64 -1.50
C ASP A 86 -10.43 14.69 -1.33
N LYS A 87 -11.11 15.12 -2.39
CA LYS A 87 -12.58 15.08 -2.49
C LYS A 87 -13.15 13.67 -2.64
N SER A 88 -12.29 12.69 -2.97
CA SER A 88 -12.71 11.30 -3.19
C SER A 88 -12.77 10.48 -1.90
N ASN A 89 -12.40 11.07 -0.75
CA ASN A 89 -12.37 10.43 0.56
C ASN A 89 -11.62 9.09 0.55
N GLY A 90 -10.44 9.07 -0.06
CA GLY A 90 -9.56 7.91 -0.13
C GLY A 90 -9.95 6.85 -1.17
N LYS A 91 -11.00 7.07 -1.99
CA LYS A 91 -11.41 6.11 -3.04
C LYS A 91 -10.27 5.78 -4.00
N TYR A 92 -9.43 6.76 -4.34
CA TYR A 92 -8.27 6.52 -5.21
C TYR A 92 -7.30 5.48 -4.62
N LEU A 93 -7.13 5.41 -3.30
CA LEU A 93 -6.31 4.38 -2.65
C LEU A 93 -6.85 2.98 -2.91
N TYR A 94 -8.17 2.82 -2.81
CA TYR A 94 -8.84 1.55 -3.06
C TYR A 94 -8.65 1.09 -4.51
N PHE A 95 -8.89 1.99 -5.48
CA PHE A 95 -8.70 1.67 -6.89
C PHE A 95 -7.24 1.39 -7.24
N SER A 96 -6.28 2.14 -6.68
CA SER A 96 -4.86 1.85 -6.86
C SER A 96 -4.49 0.47 -6.33
N ARG A 97 -5.00 0.08 -5.14
CA ARG A 97 -4.78 -1.27 -4.59
C ARG A 97 -5.33 -2.34 -5.52
N LEU A 98 -6.59 -2.19 -5.95
CA LEU A 98 -7.24 -3.15 -6.84
C LEU A 98 -6.48 -3.30 -8.16
N SER A 99 -6.01 -2.19 -8.74
CA SER A 99 -5.19 -2.19 -9.94
C SER A 99 -3.93 -3.04 -9.76
N GLY A 100 -3.23 -2.89 -8.62
CA GLY A 100 -2.08 -3.71 -8.28
C GLY A 100 -2.42 -5.19 -8.10
N GLU A 101 -3.56 -5.49 -7.47
CA GLU A 101 -4.06 -6.86 -7.31
C GLU A 101 -4.40 -7.52 -8.64
N LYS A 102 -5.05 -6.78 -9.55
CA LYS A 102 -5.36 -7.22 -10.91
C LYS A 102 -4.08 -7.57 -11.68
N LEU A 103 -3.08 -6.68 -11.65
CA LEU A 103 -1.80 -6.94 -12.30
C LEU A 103 -1.12 -8.19 -11.73
N ARG A 104 -1.09 -8.35 -10.40
CA ARG A 104 -0.55 -9.57 -9.76
C ARG A 104 -1.27 -10.82 -10.24
N ASP A 105 -2.60 -10.78 -10.29
CA ASP A 105 -3.40 -11.93 -10.68
C ASP A 105 -3.16 -12.33 -12.15
N SER A 106 -2.89 -11.37 -13.04
CA SER A 106 -2.49 -11.64 -14.42
C SER A 106 -1.09 -12.24 -14.52
N TYR A 107 -0.12 -11.71 -13.76
CA TYR A 107 1.21 -12.34 -13.65
C TYR A 107 1.13 -13.77 -13.07
N LYS A 108 0.18 -14.05 -12.16
CA LYS A 108 -0.07 -15.40 -11.63
C LYS A 108 -0.60 -16.35 -12.71
N LYS A 109 -1.56 -15.92 -13.52
CA LYS A 109 -2.07 -16.71 -14.66
C LYS A 109 -0.96 -17.05 -15.67
N MET A 110 0.04 -16.19 -15.79
CA MET A 110 1.19 -16.37 -16.67
C MET A 110 2.37 -17.12 -16.04
N ASN A 111 2.26 -17.58 -14.79
CA ASN A 111 3.37 -18.18 -14.03
C ASN A 111 4.63 -17.28 -13.96
N ALA A 112 4.43 -15.98 -13.74
CA ALA A 112 5.48 -14.97 -13.75
C ALA A 112 5.55 -14.12 -12.46
N VAL A 113 4.91 -14.57 -11.37
CA VAL A 113 4.77 -13.82 -10.10
C VAL A 113 6.12 -13.38 -9.52
N GLU A 114 7.16 -14.18 -9.72
CA GLU A 114 8.52 -13.88 -9.26
C GLU A 114 9.09 -12.58 -9.85
N LYS A 115 8.60 -12.16 -11.04
CA LYS A 115 9.02 -10.90 -11.69
C LYS A 115 8.49 -9.66 -10.95
N LEU A 116 7.41 -9.80 -10.18
CA LEU A 116 6.75 -8.68 -9.50
C LEU A 116 7.65 -8.04 -8.44
N ASN A 117 8.55 -8.80 -7.80
CA ASN A 117 9.48 -8.25 -6.80
C ASN A 117 10.44 -7.23 -7.44
N GLY A 118 11.00 -7.55 -8.61
CA GLY A 118 11.86 -6.63 -9.35
C GLY A 118 11.12 -5.41 -9.89
N ILE A 119 9.87 -5.59 -10.33
CA ILE A 119 8.98 -4.49 -10.76
C ILE A 119 8.66 -3.56 -9.59
N ALA A 120 8.24 -4.13 -8.45
CA ALA A 120 7.95 -3.40 -7.22
C ALA A 120 9.15 -2.58 -6.76
N TYR A 121 10.36 -3.16 -6.79
CA TYR A 121 11.57 -2.47 -6.39
C TYR A 121 11.86 -1.23 -7.26
N ARG A 122 11.73 -1.33 -8.59
CA ARG A 122 11.88 -0.18 -9.50
C ARG A 122 10.83 0.91 -9.23
N MET A 123 9.57 0.52 -9.03
CA MET A 123 8.50 1.45 -8.70
C MET A 123 8.73 2.14 -7.35
N LEU A 124 9.17 1.40 -6.32
CA LEU A 124 9.51 1.98 -5.01
C LEU A 124 10.61 3.03 -5.10
N ASN A 125 11.65 2.77 -5.91
CA ASN A 125 12.74 3.73 -6.13
C ASN A 125 12.26 4.99 -6.86
N ALA A 126 11.34 4.84 -7.81
CA ALA A 126 10.70 5.97 -8.48
C ALA A 126 9.87 6.80 -7.48
N LEU A 127 9.09 6.16 -6.59
CA LEU A 127 8.31 6.86 -5.55
C LEU A 127 9.20 7.61 -4.56
N LYS A 128 10.32 7.00 -4.14
CA LYS A 128 11.29 7.62 -3.22
C LYS A 128 11.85 8.93 -3.76
N THR A 129 12.05 9.01 -5.07
CA THR A 129 12.61 10.18 -5.77
C THR A 129 11.54 11.06 -6.42
N SER A 130 10.25 10.80 -6.17
CA SER A 130 9.11 11.46 -6.84
C SER A 130 9.17 11.40 -8.38
N ASN A 131 9.85 10.40 -8.95
CA ASN A 131 10.02 10.29 -10.40
C ASN A 131 8.80 9.62 -11.06
N LYS A 132 7.78 10.43 -11.37
CA LYS A 132 6.53 10.00 -12.02
C LYS A 132 6.78 9.30 -13.36
N HIS A 133 7.71 9.80 -14.16
CA HIS A 133 8.05 9.21 -15.45
C HIS A 133 8.62 7.78 -15.30
N ALA A 134 9.57 7.57 -14.39
CA ALA A 134 10.14 6.25 -14.15
C ALA A 134 9.11 5.26 -13.57
N PHE A 135 8.19 5.75 -12.72
CA PHE A 135 7.09 4.93 -12.23
C PHE A 135 6.17 4.49 -13.37
N MET A 136 5.73 5.44 -14.21
CA MET A 136 4.85 5.14 -15.34
C MET A 136 5.50 4.25 -16.39
N ASP A 137 6.77 4.48 -16.72
CA ASP A 137 7.51 3.61 -17.64
C ASP A 137 7.54 2.15 -17.12
N THR A 138 7.74 1.98 -15.81
CA THR A 138 7.71 0.64 -15.20
C THR A 138 6.30 0.04 -15.21
N LEU A 139 5.26 0.85 -14.93
CA LEU A 139 3.86 0.42 -14.95
C LEU A 139 3.44 -0.01 -16.36
N ILE A 140 3.69 0.81 -17.36
CA ILE A 140 3.36 0.54 -18.77
C ILE A 140 4.02 -0.77 -19.22
N LYS A 141 5.32 -0.94 -18.97
CA LYS A 141 6.03 -2.18 -19.34
C LYS A 141 5.45 -3.41 -18.65
N ALA A 142 5.08 -3.30 -17.38
CA ALA A 142 4.49 -4.41 -16.65
C ALA A 142 3.07 -4.75 -17.15
N SER A 143 2.23 -3.74 -17.38
CA SER A 143 0.89 -3.88 -17.93
C SER A 143 0.92 -4.45 -19.35
N MET A 144 1.81 -3.97 -20.22
CA MET A 144 2.00 -4.52 -21.57
C MET A 144 2.44 -5.98 -21.55
N TYR A 145 3.36 -6.35 -20.66
CA TYR A 145 3.76 -7.75 -20.50
C TYR A 145 2.59 -8.65 -20.12
N ALA A 146 1.70 -8.17 -19.24
CA ALA A 146 0.52 -8.91 -18.78
C ALA A 146 -0.71 -8.77 -19.69
N ASN A 147 -0.62 -8.01 -20.79
CA ASN A 147 -1.75 -7.61 -21.64
C ASN A 147 -2.91 -7.01 -20.83
N GLU A 148 -2.56 -6.15 -19.86
CA GLU A 148 -3.50 -5.43 -19.00
C GLU A 148 -3.60 -3.96 -19.39
N GLU A 149 -4.82 -3.42 -19.30
CA GLU A 149 -5.03 -1.97 -19.38
C GLU A 149 -4.58 -1.29 -18.09
N ILE A 150 -4.16 -0.03 -18.19
CA ILE A 150 -3.79 0.80 -17.05
C ILE A 150 -5.03 1.54 -16.57
N ASP A 151 -5.39 1.36 -15.30
CA ASP A 151 -6.56 2.03 -14.71
C ASP A 151 -6.36 3.55 -14.62
N ASP A 152 -7.42 4.31 -14.89
CA ASP A 152 -7.43 5.78 -14.90
C ASP A 152 -7.08 6.44 -13.55
N VAL A 153 -7.02 5.65 -12.47
CA VAL A 153 -6.57 6.13 -11.15
C VAL A 153 -5.19 6.78 -11.22
N PHE A 154 -4.31 6.34 -12.13
CA PHE A 154 -2.99 6.92 -12.29
C PHE A 154 -3.04 8.29 -12.95
N SER A 155 -3.80 8.45 -14.03
CA SER A 155 -4.01 9.75 -14.68
C SER A 155 -4.57 10.79 -13.68
N ASN A 156 -5.51 10.38 -12.84
CA ASN A 156 -6.17 11.25 -11.85
C ASN A 156 -5.30 11.60 -10.62
N THR A 157 -4.20 10.88 -10.38
CA THR A 157 -3.35 11.08 -9.19
C THR A 157 -1.98 11.65 -9.53
N MET A 158 -1.59 11.64 -10.81
CA MET A 158 -0.28 12.11 -11.29
C MET A 158 -0.02 13.60 -11.10
N GLU A 159 -1.06 14.45 -11.09
CA GLU A 159 -0.86 15.90 -10.99
C GLU A 159 -0.35 16.35 -9.62
N ASP A 160 -0.75 15.65 -8.56
CA ASP A 160 -0.42 15.95 -7.16
C ASP A 160 0.60 14.94 -6.64
N ASP A 161 1.80 15.41 -6.28
CA ASP A 161 2.91 14.55 -5.82
C ASP A 161 2.55 13.66 -4.62
N LEU A 162 1.74 14.17 -3.70
CA LEU A 162 1.36 13.45 -2.49
C LEU A 162 0.31 12.38 -2.84
N LYS A 163 -0.67 12.71 -3.70
CA LYS A 163 -1.65 11.73 -4.20
C LYS A 163 -0.97 10.65 -5.02
N PHE A 164 -0.06 11.03 -5.92
CA PHE A 164 0.75 10.11 -6.70
C PHE A 164 1.50 9.13 -5.80
N LYS A 165 2.17 9.62 -4.74
CA LYS A 165 2.87 8.75 -3.78
C LYS A 165 1.92 7.79 -3.09
N ASN A 166 0.82 8.28 -2.53
CA ASN A 166 -0.18 7.46 -1.86
C ASN A 166 -0.79 6.39 -2.80
N ALA A 167 -1.13 6.78 -4.03
CA ALA A 167 -1.64 5.89 -5.06
C ALA A 167 -0.61 4.82 -5.44
N GLY A 168 0.64 5.23 -5.71
CA GLY A 168 1.73 4.32 -6.07
C GLY A 168 2.06 3.34 -4.95
N TYR A 169 2.15 3.78 -3.69
CA TYR A 169 2.37 2.87 -2.58
C TYR A 169 1.20 1.90 -2.39
N SER A 170 -0.05 2.37 -2.54
CA SER A 170 -1.23 1.51 -2.47
C SER A 170 -1.25 0.45 -3.58
N PHE A 171 -0.86 0.84 -4.80
CA PHE A 171 -0.71 -0.07 -5.93
C PHE A 171 0.32 -1.16 -5.64
N ILE A 172 1.53 -0.78 -5.19
CA ILE A 172 2.58 -1.76 -4.88
C ILE A 172 2.15 -2.68 -3.73
N ALA A 173 1.47 -2.16 -2.71
CA ALA A 173 0.94 -2.98 -1.61
C ALA A 173 -0.09 -4.01 -2.11
N GLY A 174 -0.99 -3.61 -3.02
CA GLY A 174 -1.92 -4.52 -3.70
C GLY A 174 -1.20 -5.58 -4.53
N MET A 175 -0.22 -5.16 -5.33
CA MET A 175 0.58 -6.05 -6.18
C MET A 175 1.39 -7.08 -5.38
N LEU A 176 1.92 -6.71 -4.21
CA LEU A 176 2.64 -7.61 -3.30
C LEU A 176 1.74 -8.35 -2.29
N GLY A 177 0.43 -8.09 -2.33
CA GLY A 177 -0.55 -8.75 -1.48
C GLY A 177 -0.70 -10.23 -1.80
N LYS A 178 -1.15 -11.01 -0.82
CA LYS A 178 -1.68 -12.35 -1.08
C LYS A 178 -3.15 -12.21 -1.46
N GLN A 179 -3.63 -13.08 -2.34
CA GLN A 179 -5.05 -13.17 -2.65
C GLN A 179 -5.83 -13.53 -1.38
N ASN A 180 -6.82 -12.71 -1.01
CA ASN A 180 -7.82 -13.15 -0.05
C ASN A 180 -8.65 -14.22 -0.78
N ASN A 181 -8.51 -15.47 -0.37
CA ASN A 181 -9.48 -16.49 -0.75
C ASN A 181 -10.76 -16.22 0.04
N SER A 182 -11.56 -15.23 -0.37
CA SER A 182 -12.95 -15.17 0.05
C SER A 182 -13.71 -16.23 -0.75
N LYS A 183 -13.61 -17.47 -0.28
CA LYS A 183 -14.60 -18.52 -0.50
C LYS A 183 -15.16 -18.89 0.87
N ASN A 184 -16.46 -18.65 1.01
CA ASN A 184 -17.38 -19.16 2.03
C ASN A 184 -17.30 -18.53 3.42
N ASP A 185 -18.03 -17.43 3.61
CA ASP A 185 -18.72 -17.10 4.88
C ASP A 185 -20.23 -16.95 4.59
N SER A 186 -20.77 -17.92 3.86
CA SER A 186 -22.21 -18.17 3.76
C SER A 186 -22.41 -19.66 4.03
N GLU A 187 -23.26 -19.95 5.01
CA GLU A 187 -23.64 -21.27 5.55
C GLU A 187 -22.80 -21.78 6.73
N ASP A 188 -23.15 -21.34 7.95
CA ASP A 188 -23.72 -22.28 8.93
C ASP A 188 -24.58 -21.53 9.97
N ASN A 189 -25.84 -21.29 9.59
CA ASN A 189 -26.95 -21.16 10.53
C ASN A 189 -27.80 -22.42 10.31
N GLY A 190 -27.50 -23.50 11.03
CA GLY A 190 -28.23 -24.75 10.88
C GLY A 190 -27.91 -25.79 11.95
N GLY A 191 -28.28 -25.52 13.19
CA GLY A 191 -28.23 -26.52 14.26
C GLY A 191 -29.05 -26.11 15.49
N GLU A 192 -30.37 -26.32 15.43
CA GLU A 192 -31.25 -26.34 16.59
C GLU A 192 -30.90 -27.54 17.51
N ILE A 193 -30.72 -27.25 18.81
CA ILE A 193 -31.52 -27.80 19.93
C ILE A 193 -31.43 -26.86 21.12
#